data_AF-A0A443YHV4-F1
#
_entry.id   AF-A0A443YHV4-F1
#
_cell.length_a   1.000
_cell.length_b   1.000
_cell.length_c   1.000
_cell.angle_alpha   90.00
_cell.angle_beta   90.00
_cell.angle_gamma   90.00
#
_symmetry.space_group_name_H-M   'P 1'
#
loop_
_entity.id
_entity.type
_entity.pdbx_description
1 polymer ?
#
loop_
_entity_poly.entity_id
_entity_poly.type
_entity_poly.pdbx_seq_one_letter_code
_entity_poly.pdbx_strand_id
1 'polypeptide(L)'
;MRRKWDARTKARLVLEGLMGGCVNELCRSHDLRPGQYYKWRGYFLEHCHQVFERPPNAQDESELAVENEKLKRLVGELTLELNSGKSIR
;
A
#
# COMPACT_ATOMS: atom_id res chain seq x y z
N MET A 1 19.71 -16.12 1.74
CA MET A 1 18.32 -15.62 1.91
C MET A 1 18.37 -14.11 2.05
N ARG A 2 17.68 -13.34 1.21
CA ARG A 2 17.71 -11.86 1.26
C ARG A 2 16.86 -11.37 2.43
N ARG A 3 17.43 -10.55 3.32
CA ARG A 3 16.67 -9.90 4.41
C ARG A 3 15.48 -9.14 3.82
N LYS A 4 14.26 -9.44 4.30
CA LYS A 4 13.06 -8.69 3.96
C LYS A 4 12.92 -7.52 4.94
N TRP A 5 12.77 -6.32 4.41
CA TRP A 5 12.53 -5.11 5.18
C TRP A 5 11.05 -4.77 5.12
N ASP A 6 10.38 -4.76 6.27
CA ASP A 6 8.99 -4.33 6.36
C ASP A 6 8.86 -2.79 6.24
N ALA A 7 7.66 -2.33 5.93
CA ALA A 7 7.40 -0.90 5.68
C ALA A 7 7.66 -0.03 6.91
N ARG A 8 7.31 -0.51 8.11
CA ARG A 8 7.48 0.23 9.37
C ARG A 8 8.96 0.44 9.68
N THR A 9 9.77 -0.61 9.54
CA THR A 9 11.21 -0.51 9.76
C THR A 9 11.88 0.44 8.77
N LYS A 10 11.51 0.39 7.48
CA LYS A 10 12.03 1.35 6.48
C LYS A 10 11.72 2.79 6.85
N ALA A 11 10.47 3.08 7.23
CA ALA A 11 10.04 4.42 7.64
C ALA A 11 10.81 4.91 8.87
N ARG A 12 10.95 4.06 9.91
CA ARG A 12 11.73 4.40 11.12
C ARG A 12 13.17 4.78 10.78
N LEU A 13 13.86 3.96 9.98
CA LEU A 13 15.26 4.22 9.62
C LEU A 13 15.42 5.52 8.81
N VAL A 14 14.51 5.77 7.87
CA VAL A 14 14.53 7.04 7.11
C VAL A 14 14.33 8.23 8.05
N LEU A 15 13.37 8.16 8.97
CA LEU A 15 13.11 9.25 9.93
C LEU A 15 14.30 9.49 10.86
N GLU A 16 14.93 8.44 11.37
CA GLU A 16 16.11 8.55 12.23
C GLU A 16 17.27 9.27 11.54
N GLY A 17 17.54 8.94 10.27
CA GLY A 17 18.56 9.65 9.50
C GLY A 17 18.14 11.07 9.06
N LEU A 18 16.84 11.37 8.97
CA LEU A 18 16.34 12.74 8.72
C LEU A 18 16.39 13.62 9.98
N MET A 19 16.24 13.04 11.17
CA MET A 19 16.31 13.74 12.46
C MET A 19 17.74 14.11 12.90
N GLY A 20 18.72 14.02 11.99
CA GLY A 20 20.12 14.36 12.25
C GLY A 20 21.00 13.18 12.64
N GLY A 21 20.50 11.94 12.55
CA GLY A 21 21.33 10.75 12.76
C GLY A 21 22.45 10.61 11.73
N CYS A 22 23.61 10.13 12.16
CA CYS A 22 24.71 9.81 11.25
C CYS A 22 24.34 8.63 10.36
N VAL A 23 24.05 8.90 9.08
CA VAL A 23 23.60 7.88 8.11
C VAL A 23 24.57 6.70 8.01
N ASN A 24 25.88 6.95 8.14
CA ASN A 24 26.88 5.89 8.07
C ASN A 24 26.83 4.96 9.29
N GLU A 25 26.62 5.50 10.49
CA GLU A 25 26.47 4.72 11.71
C GLU A 25 25.15 3.95 11.73
N LEU A 26 24.05 4.61 11.34
CA LEU A 26 22.74 3.99 11.14
C LEU A 26 22.80 2.82 10.15
N CYS A 27 23.48 3.02 9.02
CA CYS A 27 23.65 1.96 8.02
C CYS A 27 24.45 0.78 8.58
N ARG A 28 25.51 1.04 9.36
CA ARG A 28 26.33 0.00 9.99
C ARG A 28 25.57 -0.76 11.08
N SER A 29 24.87 -0.08 11.97
CA SER A 29 24.13 -0.70 13.09
C SER A 29 23.00 -1.62 12.60
N HIS A 30 22.41 -1.29 11.45
CA HIS A 30 21.31 -2.04 10.88
C HIS A 30 21.70 -2.99 9.74
N ASP A 31 22.99 -3.18 9.44
CA ASP A 31 23.46 -3.96 8.28
C ASP A 31 22.75 -3.53 6.97
N LEU A 32 22.70 -2.22 6.77
CA LEU A 32 22.06 -1.56 5.65
C LEU A 32 23.13 -0.90 4.77
N ARG A 33 23.02 -1.06 3.45
CA ARG A 33 23.91 -0.36 2.52
C ARG A 33 23.49 1.11 2.40
N PRO A 34 24.40 2.09 2.43
CA PRO A 34 24.04 3.51 2.31
C PRO A 34 23.20 3.85 1.07
N GLY A 35 23.50 3.25 -0.09
CA GLY A 35 22.69 3.44 -1.29
C GLY A 35 21.24 2.96 -1.14
N GLN A 36 21.01 1.91 -0.34
CA GLN A 36 19.67 1.42 -0.04
C GLN A 36 18.90 2.39 0.87
N TYR A 37 19.57 2.98 1.86
CA TYR A 37 19.00 4.04 2.68
C TYR A 37 18.58 5.24 1.83
N TYR A 38 19.46 5.76 0.97
CA TYR A 38 19.13 6.92 0.14
C TYR A 38 17.98 6.65 -0.83
N LYS A 39 17.90 5.43 -1.38
CA LYS A 39 16.75 5.00 -2.18
C LYS A 39 15.44 5.04 -1.38
N TRP A 40 15.46 4.55 -0.14
CA TRP A 40 14.27 4.62 0.72
C TRP A 40 13.93 6.03 1.15
N ARG A 41 14.94 6.85 1.46
CA ARG A 41 14.74 8.26 1.82
C ARG A 41 14.09 9.02 0.68
N GLY A 42 14.58 8.85 -0.55
CA GLY A 42 13.98 9.47 -1.73
C GLY A 42 12.52 9.06 -1.90
N TYR A 43 12.25 7.75 -1.89
CA TYR A 43 10.89 7.22 -1.99
C TYR A 43 9.97 7.74 -0.87
N PHE A 44 10.46 7.76 0.37
CA PHE A 44 9.70 8.25 1.52
C PHE A 44 9.35 9.73 1.38
N LEU A 45 10.31 10.60 1.05
CA LEU A 45 10.06 12.04 0.90
C LEU A 45 9.09 12.35 -0.25
N GLU A 46 9.12 11.55 -1.32
CA GLU A 46 8.19 11.68 -2.43
C GLU A 46 6.76 11.34 -2.02
N HIS A 47 6.55 10.33 -1.16
CA HIS A 47 5.22 9.79 -0.86
C HIS A 47 4.67 10.18 0.52
N CYS A 48 5.48 10.74 1.42
CA CYS A 48 5.07 10.97 2.81
C CYS A 48 3.90 11.95 2.98
N HIS A 49 3.67 12.83 2.00
CA HIS A 49 2.55 13.78 2.00
C HIS A 49 1.18 13.07 2.02
N GLN A 50 1.08 11.87 1.45
CA GLN A 50 -0.15 11.07 1.39
C GLN A 50 -0.73 10.72 2.77
N VAL A 51 0.12 10.70 3.81
CA VAL A 51 -0.31 10.49 5.21
C VAL A 51 -1.24 11.62 5.68
N PHE A 52 -1.12 12.81 5.10
CA PHE A 52 -1.96 13.96 5.43
C PHE A 52 -3.15 14.13 4.46
N GLU A 53 -3.09 13.55 3.27
CA GLU A 53 -4.16 13.61 2.28
C GLU A 53 -5.30 12.63 2.58
N ARG A 54 -5.01 11.51 3.24
CA ARG A 54 -6.00 10.49 3.55
C ARG A 54 -6.26 10.43 5.05
N PRO A 55 -7.46 10.80 5.54
CA PRO A 55 -7.81 10.52 6.93
C PRO A 55 -7.75 9.00 7.16
N PRO A 56 -7.43 8.51 8.38
CA PRO A 56 -7.37 7.09 8.72
C PRO A 56 -8.73 6.37 8.69
N ASN A 57 -9.70 6.88 7.96
CA ASN A 57 -11.01 6.30 7.83
C ASN A 57 -10.90 5.23 6.75
N ALA A 58 -10.49 4.05 7.19
CA ALA A 58 -10.49 2.75 6.51
C ALA A 58 -11.89 2.29 6.05
N GLN A 59 -12.79 3.24 5.85
CA GLN A 59 -14.18 3.03 5.53
C GLN A 59 -14.33 2.74 4.04
N ASP A 60 -13.56 3.43 3.18
CA ASP A 60 -13.64 3.22 1.73
C ASP A 60 -13.21 1.84 1.27
N GLU A 61 -12.10 1.25 1.74
CA GLU A 61 -11.65 0.00 1.12
C GLU A 61 -12.55 -1.19 1.49
N SER A 62 -13.11 -1.17 2.71
CA SER A 62 -14.13 -2.13 3.16
C SER A 62 -15.47 -1.89 2.46
N GLU A 63 -15.95 -0.64 2.42
CA GLU A 63 -17.24 -0.31 1.80
C GLU A 63 -17.20 -0.48 0.28
N LEU A 64 -16.09 -0.12 -0.37
CA LEU A 64 -15.86 -0.40 -1.79
C LEU A 64 -15.79 -1.90 -2.05
N ALA A 65 -15.17 -2.70 -1.18
CA ALA A 65 -15.16 -4.16 -1.33
C ALA A 65 -16.57 -4.76 -1.20
N VAL A 66 -17.35 -4.29 -0.23
CA VAL A 66 -18.76 -4.69 -0.03
C VAL A 66 -19.61 -4.29 -1.24
N GLU A 67 -19.48 -3.06 -1.71
CA GLU A 67 -20.21 -2.58 -2.88
C GLU A 67 -19.79 -3.32 -4.16
N ASN A 68 -18.50 -3.64 -4.31
CA ASN A 68 -18.00 -4.42 -5.44
C ASN A 68 -18.58 -5.84 -5.48
N GLU A 69 -18.68 -6.52 -4.33
CA GLU A 69 -19.34 -7.83 -4.23
C GLU A 69 -20.83 -7.74 -4.54
N LYS A 70 -21.52 -6.72 -4.04
CA LYS A 70 -22.94 -6.48 -4.36
C LYS A 70 -23.16 -6.27 -5.86
N LEU A 71 -22.31 -5.46 -6.49
CA LEU A 71 -22.36 -5.21 -7.93
C LEU A 71 -22.09 -6.47 -8.75
N LYS A 72 -21.07 -7.27 -8.39
CA LYS A 72 -20.80 -8.56 -9.05
C LYS A 72 -21.99 -9.51 -8.99
N ARG A 73 -22.68 -9.57 -7.85
CA ARG A 73 -23.87 -10.42 -7.69
C ARG A 73 -25.01 -9.97 -8.61
N LEU A 74 -25.32 -8.67 -8.62
CA LEU A 74 -26.34 -8.08 -9.51
C LEU A 74 -26.04 -8.34 -10.98
N VAL A 75 -24.77 -8.19 -11.40
CA VAL A 75 -24.34 -8.52 -12.75
C VAL A 75 -24.57 -10.00 -13.07
N GLY A 76 -24.27 -10.90 -12.13
CA GLY A 76 -24.54 -12.33 -12.28
C GLY A 76 -26.03 -12.63 -12.48
N GLU A 77 -26.89 -12.06 -11.62
CA GLU A 77 -28.35 -12.22 -11.67
C GLU A 77 -28.91 -11.71 -13.02
N LEU A 78 -28.54 -10.49 -13.43
CA LEU A 78 -28.95 -9.90 -14.72
C LEU A 78 -28.45 -10.72 -15.92
N THR A 79 -27.24 -11.28 -15.84
CA THR A 79 -26.69 -12.12 -16.92
C THR A 79 -27.48 -13.42 -17.08
N LEU A 80 -27.89 -14.03 -15.97
CA LEU A 80 -28.72 -15.24 -15.99
C LEU A 80 -30.11 -14.96 -16.56
N GLU A 81 -30.74 -13.84 -16.19
CA GLU A 81 -32.03 -13.41 -16.75
C GLU A 81 -31.98 -13.15 -18.25
N LEU A 82 -30.92 -12.49 -18.73
CA LEU A 82 -30.73 -12.25 -20.16
C LEU A 82 -30.49 -13.56 -20.94
N ASN A 83 -29.79 -14.52 -20.34
CA ASN A 83 -29.51 -15.81 -20.99
C ASN A 83 -30.72 -16.75 -20.96
N SER A 84 -31.51 -16.75 -19.88
CA SER A 84 -32.76 -17.53 -19.81
C SER A 84 -33.82 -16.98 -20.76
N GLY A 85 -33.92 -15.65 -20.92
CA GLY A 85 -34.79 -15.00 -21.91
C GLY A 85 -34.36 -15.24 -23.36
N LYS A 86 -33.06 -15.46 -23.63
CA LYS A 86 -32.54 -15.83 -24.95
C LYS A 86 -32.74 -17.30 -25.30
N SER A 87 -32.89 -18.18 -24.30
CA SER A 87 -33.07 -19.62 -24.52
C SER A 87 -34.49 -20.04 -24.95
N ILE A 88 -35.44 -19.09 -25.03
CA ILE A 88 -36.86 -19.33 -25.36
C ILE A 88 -37.22 -18.81 -26.78
N ARG A 89 -36.23 -18.37 -27.58
CA ARG A 89 -36.43 -17.99 -28.99
C ARG A 89 -35.59 -18.84 -29.94
#